data_AF-A0A3N5QL95-F1
#
_entry.id   AF-A0A3N5QL95-F1
#
_cell.length_a   1.000
_cell.length_b   1.000
_cell.length_c   1.000
_cell.angle_alpha   90.00
_cell.angle_beta   90.00
_cell.angle_gamma   90.00
#
_symmetry.space_group_name_H-M   'P 1'
#
loop_
_entity.id
_entity.type
_entity.pdbx_description
1 polymer ?
#
loop_
_entity_poly.entity_id
_entity_poly.type
_entity_poly.pdbx_seq_one_letter_code
_entity_poly.pdbx_strand_id
1 'polypeptide(L)'
;MFGEKGILSRRDFIKAAGAAGLGSALGPLSSLTAAHASTSTKVPEEMAVPTRPFGKTGVDVSILSLGGVLKDTDQLVFRQAFKSGVTYWDTADSYGWGNNEKAIGNYFAKFPGDREKVFLVTKTASSNAHELSDKLNTSLQRMNTSYIDMYFIHYVSDASKDLTSEVKAWAESAKSKGAIHLFGFSAHKNMENSMLAAAKLGWVDGIMMSYNYRLMVKDEMKRAVDACAKAGIGLTAMKTQATFSANFYASIGSETDDALKMTENFMKK
;
A
#
# COMPACT_ATOMS: atom_id res chain seq x y z
N MET A 1 13.30 -8.49 -54.68
CA MET A 1 14.70 -8.92 -54.55
C MET A 1 15.19 -8.45 -53.19
N PHE A 2 15.51 -9.39 -52.32
CA PHE A 2 15.88 -9.19 -50.92
C PHE A 2 17.26 -8.55 -50.76
N GLY A 3 17.47 -7.83 -49.66
CA GLY A 3 18.79 -7.42 -49.15
C GLY A 3 18.69 -7.13 -47.66
N GLU A 4 18.96 -8.15 -46.84
CA GLU A 4 19.00 -8.10 -45.37
C GLU A 4 20.19 -7.25 -44.86
N LYS A 5 19.94 -6.42 -43.82
CA LYS A 5 20.99 -5.78 -43.03
C LYS A 5 21.45 -6.75 -41.93
N GLY A 6 22.70 -7.21 -42.01
CA GLY A 6 23.31 -8.09 -41.01
C GLY A 6 23.51 -7.40 -39.66
N ILE A 7 22.97 -8.02 -38.60
CA ILE A 7 23.17 -7.65 -37.20
C ILE A 7 24.43 -8.38 -36.71
N LEU A 8 25.43 -7.64 -36.24
CA LEU A 8 26.65 -8.19 -35.65
C LEU A 8 26.31 -9.04 -34.42
N SER A 9 26.89 -10.24 -34.33
CA SER A 9 26.63 -11.16 -33.23
C SER A 9 27.49 -10.82 -32.00
N ARG A 10 27.02 -11.20 -30.81
CA ARG A 10 27.74 -10.99 -29.53
C ARG A 10 29.16 -11.59 -29.51
N ARG A 11 29.45 -12.61 -30.34
CA ARG A 11 30.80 -13.20 -30.45
C ARG A 11 31.78 -12.30 -31.20
N ASP A 12 31.29 -11.50 -32.14
CA ASP A 12 32.14 -10.63 -32.96
C ASP A 12 32.61 -9.40 -32.17
N PHE A 13 31.77 -8.90 -31.25
CA PHE A 13 32.11 -7.83 -30.33
C PHE A 13 33.22 -8.23 -29.34
N ILE A 14 33.17 -9.45 -28.78
CA ILE A 14 34.16 -9.92 -27.80
C ILE A 14 35.54 -10.12 -28.44
N LYS A 15 35.59 -10.56 -29.70
CA LYS A 15 36.87 -10.69 -30.43
C LYS A 15 37.52 -9.33 -30.72
N ALA A 16 36.73 -8.30 -31.01
CA ALA A 16 37.23 -6.95 -31.26
C ALA A 16 37.83 -6.31 -30.00
N ALA A 17 37.25 -6.56 -28.82
CA ALA A 17 37.75 -6.03 -27.55
C ALA A 17 39.07 -6.69 -27.08
N GLY A 18 39.32 -7.95 -27.47
CA GLY A 18 40.52 -8.69 -27.06
C GLY A 18 41.81 -8.30 -27.79
N ALA A 19 41.74 -7.60 -28.92
CA ALA A 19 42.90 -7.24 -29.73
C ALA A 19 43.54 -5.88 -29.36
N ALA A 20 42.91 -5.09 -28.49
CA ALA A 20 43.39 -3.75 -28.11
C ALA A 20 44.28 -3.72 -26.84
N GLY A 21 44.60 -4.89 -26.25
CA GLY A 21 45.24 -4.99 -24.93
C GLY A 21 46.71 -5.42 -24.90
N LEU A 22 47.42 -5.44 -26.04
CA LEU A 22 48.83 -5.87 -26.10
C LEU A 22 49.70 -4.78 -26.74
N GLY A 23 50.18 -3.85 -25.93
CA GLY A 23 51.16 -2.86 -26.37
C GLY A 23 51.52 -1.81 -25.32
N SER A 24 52.63 -2.05 -24.62
CA SER A 24 53.53 -1.03 -24.02
C SER A 24 53.18 -0.47 -22.63
N ALA A 25 53.78 -1.03 -21.58
CA ALA A 25 54.58 -0.28 -20.60
C ALA A 25 55.26 -1.25 -19.61
N LEU A 26 56.59 -1.35 -19.72
CA LEU A 26 57.47 -1.98 -18.74
C LEU A 26 57.56 -1.08 -17.50
N GLY A 27 57.24 -1.61 -16.33
CA GLY A 27 57.49 -1.00 -15.02
C GLY A 27 57.81 -2.09 -13.99
N PRO A 28 58.76 -1.88 -13.07
CA PRO A 28 59.34 -2.96 -12.27
C PRO A 28 58.33 -3.58 -11.30
N LEU A 29 58.28 -4.92 -11.32
CA LEU A 29 57.62 -5.77 -10.32
C LEU A 29 58.28 -5.56 -8.95
N SER A 30 57.75 -4.66 -8.11
CA SER A 30 58.15 -4.61 -6.70
C SER A 30 57.18 -3.81 -5.83
N SER A 31 55.86 -4.01 -5.96
CA SER A 31 54.86 -3.48 -5.01
C SER A 31 53.52 -4.19 -5.13
N LEU A 32 53.50 -5.52 -4.99
CA LEU A 32 52.25 -6.24 -4.72
C LEU A 32 52.49 -7.18 -3.54
N THR A 33 52.72 -6.55 -2.39
CA THR A 33 52.52 -7.17 -1.09
C THR A 33 51.09 -7.69 -1.02
N ALA A 34 50.95 -8.95 -0.63
CA ALA A 34 49.69 -9.65 -0.47
C ALA A 34 48.72 -8.87 0.44
N ALA A 35 47.75 -8.17 -0.16
CA ALA A 35 46.57 -7.73 0.55
C ALA A 35 45.62 -8.93 0.62
N HIS A 36 45.59 -9.50 1.83
CA HIS A 36 44.66 -10.52 2.27
C HIS A 36 43.25 -10.29 1.73
N ALA A 37 42.64 -11.39 1.28
CA ALA A 37 41.22 -11.51 1.07
C ALA A 37 40.46 -11.02 2.33
N SER A 38 39.92 -9.81 2.26
CA SER A 38 38.78 -9.41 3.06
C SER A 38 37.55 -9.59 2.20
N THR A 39 37.05 -10.82 2.15
CA THR A 39 35.69 -11.13 1.72
C THR A 39 34.72 -10.45 2.70
N SER A 40 34.38 -9.21 2.40
CA SER A 40 33.16 -8.58 2.89
C SER A 40 32.68 -7.59 1.84
N THR A 41 32.29 -8.10 0.69
CA THR A 41 31.25 -7.44 -0.10
C THR A 41 29.95 -7.66 0.67
N LYS A 42 29.73 -6.88 1.74
CA LYS A 42 28.36 -6.65 2.20
C LYS A 42 27.62 -6.12 0.98
N VAL A 43 26.69 -6.93 0.48
CA VAL A 43 25.68 -6.49 -0.46
C VAL A 43 25.08 -5.21 0.14
N PRO A 44 25.00 -4.09 -0.60
CA PRO A 44 24.39 -2.87 -0.08
C PRO A 44 23.03 -3.22 0.47
N GLU A 45 22.71 -2.72 1.67
CA GLU A 45 21.41 -2.89 2.33
C GLU A 45 20.31 -2.66 1.28
N GLU A 46 19.65 -3.75 0.91
CA GLU A 46 18.67 -3.82 -0.17
C GLU A 46 17.59 -2.76 0.09
N MET A 47 17.16 -1.99 -0.92
CA MET A 47 16.16 -0.91 -0.78
C MET A 47 14.79 -1.48 -0.36
N ALA A 48 14.64 -1.90 0.89
CA ALA A 48 13.39 -2.25 1.50
C ALA A 48 12.60 -0.98 1.79
N VAL A 49 11.32 -0.97 1.43
CA VAL A 49 10.41 0.12 1.76
C VAL A 49 10.39 0.28 3.29
N PRO A 50 10.70 1.48 3.83
CA PRO A 50 10.75 1.67 5.27
C PRO A 50 9.36 1.55 5.88
N THR A 51 9.33 1.30 7.19
CA THR A 51 8.10 1.25 7.98
C THR A 51 7.92 2.52 8.82
N ARG A 52 6.71 2.74 9.30
CA ARG A 52 6.38 3.79 10.28
C ARG A 52 5.26 3.34 11.21
N PRO A 53 5.13 3.95 12.41
CA PRO A 53 4.01 3.68 13.29
C PRO A 53 2.66 3.97 12.61
N PHE A 54 1.73 3.05 12.76
CA PHE A 54 0.36 3.23 12.30
C PHE A 54 -0.50 3.84 13.42
N GLY A 55 -0.48 5.17 13.53
CA GLY A 55 -1.14 5.86 14.64
C GLY A 55 -0.53 5.47 15.99
N LYS A 56 -1.37 5.26 17.01
CA LYS A 56 -0.97 4.78 18.35
C LYS A 56 -1.25 3.29 18.56
N THR A 57 -1.38 2.52 17.48
CA THR A 57 -1.76 1.09 17.53
C THR A 57 -0.64 0.18 18.02
N GLY A 58 0.61 0.67 18.07
CA GLY A 58 1.79 -0.14 18.41
C GLY A 58 2.29 -1.01 17.25
N VAL A 59 1.69 -0.88 16.05
CA VAL A 59 2.10 -1.61 14.85
C VAL A 59 2.84 -0.67 13.90
N ASP A 60 4.00 -1.10 13.41
CA ASP A 60 4.70 -0.45 12.31
C ASP A 60 4.26 -1.06 10.98
N VAL A 61 3.97 -0.21 9.99
CA VAL A 61 3.56 -0.62 8.66
C VAL A 61 4.43 0.00 7.58
N SER A 62 4.61 -0.68 6.45
CA SER A 62 5.36 -0.13 5.31
C SER A 62 4.73 1.18 4.83
N ILE A 63 5.56 2.18 4.48
CA ILE A 63 5.07 3.50 4.06
C ILE A 63 4.36 3.47 2.69
N LEU A 64 4.59 2.41 1.92
CA LEU A 64 3.85 2.09 0.70
C LEU A 64 2.97 0.87 0.94
N SER A 65 1.79 0.87 0.33
CA SER A 65 0.85 -0.24 0.37
C SER A 65 0.73 -0.89 -1.01
N LEU A 66 0.60 -2.22 -1.03
CA LEU A 66 0.10 -2.95 -2.19
C LEU A 66 -1.43 -2.96 -2.13
N GLY A 67 -2.06 -2.06 -2.87
CA GLY A 67 -3.51 -1.98 -3.01
C GLY A 67 -3.94 -2.09 -4.46
N GLY A 68 -5.14 -2.63 -4.69
CA GLY A 68 -5.74 -2.72 -6.02
C GLY A 68 -6.47 -4.03 -6.26
N VAL A 69 -7.17 -4.13 -7.40
CA VAL A 69 -7.93 -5.33 -7.78
C VAL A 69 -7.01 -6.31 -8.54
N LEU A 70 -6.00 -6.84 -7.84
CA LEU A 70 -5.08 -7.85 -8.38
C LEU A 70 -5.79 -9.20 -8.53
N LYS A 71 -5.40 -9.95 -9.57
CA LYS A 71 -5.96 -11.26 -9.90
C LYS A 71 -5.00 -12.36 -9.49
N ASP A 72 -5.48 -13.60 -9.56
CA ASP A 72 -4.63 -14.77 -9.32
C ASP A 72 -3.47 -14.89 -10.32
N THR A 73 -3.56 -14.28 -11.50
CA THR A 73 -2.44 -14.23 -12.45
C THR A 73 -1.31 -13.28 -12.02
N ASP A 74 -1.52 -12.46 -10.99
CA ASP A 74 -0.59 -11.41 -10.56
C ASP A 74 0.32 -11.85 -9.39
N GLN A 75 0.49 -13.16 -9.16
CA GLN A 75 1.34 -13.70 -8.06
C GLN A 75 2.77 -13.15 -8.05
N LEU A 76 3.33 -12.82 -9.21
CA LEU A 76 4.65 -12.20 -9.31
C LEU A 76 4.67 -10.78 -8.72
N VAL A 77 3.57 -10.03 -8.84
CA VAL A 77 3.43 -8.70 -8.24
C VAL A 77 3.41 -8.79 -6.72
N PHE A 78 2.63 -9.71 -6.15
CA PHE A 78 2.63 -9.97 -4.70
C PHE A 78 4.03 -10.33 -4.20
N ARG A 79 4.72 -11.25 -4.90
CA ARG A 79 6.06 -11.68 -4.50
C ARG A 79 7.08 -10.54 -4.56
N GLN A 80 7.03 -9.72 -5.60
CA GLN A 80 7.96 -8.61 -5.77
C GLN A 80 7.68 -7.50 -4.75
N ALA A 81 6.41 -7.19 -4.48
CA ALA A 81 6.02 -6.23 -3.45
C ALA A 81 6.55 -6.65 -2.07
N PHE A 82 6.31 -7.91 -1.69
CA PHE A 82 6.82 -8.47 -0.44
C PHE A 82 8.35 -8.36 -0.33
N LYS A 83 9.07 -8.82 -1.36
CA LYS A 83 10.54 -8.76 -1.40
C LYS A 83 11.09 -7.34 -1.33
N SER A 84 10.33 -6.35 -1.80
CA SER A 84 10.71 -4.94 -1.76
C SER A 84 10.34 -4.27 -0.42
N GLY A 85 9.84 -5.02 0.57
CA GLY A 85 9.42 -4.47 1.87
C GLY A 85 8.03 -3.84 1.89
N VAL A 86 7.22 -4.01 0.84
CA VAL A 86 5.82 -3.57 0.82
C VAL A 86 4.97 -4.62 1.54
N THR A 87 4.75 -4.41 2.84
CA THR A 87 4.06 -5.35 3.73
C THR A 87 2.68 -4.88 4.18
N TYR A 88 2.24 -3.65 3.86
CA TYR A 88 0.84 -3.23 4.01
C TYR A 88 0.06 -3.65 2.76
N TRP A 89 -0.81 -4.66 2.86
CA TRP A 89 -1.60 -5.17 1.73
C TRP A 89 -3.08 -4.85 1.91
N ASP A 90 -3.69 -4.27 0.88
CA ASP A 90 -5.06 -3.76 0.93
C ASP A 90 -5.95 -4.43 -0.14
N THR A 91 -7.08 -4.99 0.31
CA THR A 91 -8.13 -5.60 -0.51
C THR A 91 -9.53 -5.21 -0.01
N ALA A 92 -10.59 -5.78 -0.58
CA ALA A 92 -11.95 -5.72 -0.06
C ALA A 92 -12.79 -6.90 -0.57
N ASP A 93 -13.87 -7.24 0.14
CA ASP A 93 -14.80 -8.33 -0.20
C ASP A 93 -15.41 -8.24 -1.61
N SER A 94 -15.49 -7.01 -2.12
CA SER A 94 -16.08 -6.62 -3.40
C SER A 94 -15.07 -6.59 -4.54
N TYR A 95 -13.77 -6.58 -4.26
CA TYR A 95 -12.74 -6.47 -5.30
C TYR A 95 -12.69 -7.74 -6.14
N GLY A 96 -13.08 -7.60 -7.41
CA GLY A 96 -13.25 -8.72 -8.32
C GLY A 96 -14.25 -9.76 -7.81
N TRP A 97 -15.30 -9.32 -7.11
CA TRP A 97 -16.29 -10.21 -6.46
C TRP A 97 -15.65 -11.23 -5.49
N GLY A 98 -14.65 -10.77 -4.73
CA GLY A 98 -13.88 -11.57 -3.78
C GLY A 98 -12.72 -12.34 -4.39
N ASN A 99 -12.48 -12.23 -5.71
CA ASN A 99 -11.36 -12.92 -6.34
C ASN A 99 -10.00 -12.31 -5.99
N ASN A 100 -9.93 -11.03 -5.60
CA ASN A 100 -8.68 -10.45 -5.12
C ASN A 100 -8.29 -11.03 -3.74
N GLU A 101 -9.25 -11.22 -2.83
CA GLU A 101 -9.03 -11.95 -1.57
C GLU A 101 -8.53 -13.39 -1.81
N LYS A 102 -9.11 -14.11 -2.79
CA LYS A 102 -8.65 -15.45 -3.16
C LYS A 102 -7.22 -15.45 -3.72
N ALA A 103 -6.85 -14.45 -4.52
CA ALA A 103 -5.49 -14.33 -5.05
C ALA A 103 -4.46 -14.16 -3.92
N ILE A 104 -4.80 -13.38 -2.89
CA ILE A 104 -3.99 -13.24 -1.67
C ILE A 104 -3.93 -14.57 -0.90
N GLY A 105 -5.05 -15.27 -0.75
CA GLY A 105 -5.07 -16.59 -0.11
C GLY A 105 -4.19 -17.64 -0.80
N ASN A 106 -4.20 -17.65 -2.14
CA ASN A 106 -3.33 -18.48 -2.95
C ASN A 106 -1.84 -18.11 -2.78
N TYR A 107 -1.53 -16.82 -2.64
CA TYR A 107 -0.18 -16.37 -2.32
C TYR A 107 0.28 -16.94 -0.97
N PHE A 108 -0.52 -16.80 0.09
CA PHE A 108 -0.16 -17.30 1.42
C PHE A 108 -0.10 -18.83 1.48
N ALA A 109 -0.92 -19.55 0.72
CA ALA A 109 -0.80 -21.00 0.59
C ALA A 109 0.57 -21.42 0.02
N LYS A 110 1.13 -20.62 -0.89
CA LYS A 110 2.47 -20.85 -1.47
C LYS A 110 3.62 -20.36 -0.59
N PHE A 111 3.40 -19.29 0.17
CA PHE A 111 4.39 -18.64 1.04
C PHE A 111 3.82 -18.43 2.45
N PRO A 112 3.60 -19.50 3.24
CA PRO A 112 2.89 -19.39 4.52
C PRO A 112 3.60 -18.51 5.55
N GLY A 113 4.94 -18.51 5.57
CA GLY A 113 5.74 -17.65 6.45
C GLY A 113 5.74 -16.15 6.09
N ASP A 114 5.12 -15.76 4.97
CA ASP A 114 4.97 -14.35 4.62
C ASP A 114 3.74 -13.73 5.29
N ARG A 115 2.70 -14.51 5.64
CA ARG A 115 1.46 -14.00 6.22
C ARG A 115 1.70 -13.22 7.52
N GLU A 116 2.56 -13.73 8.40
CA GLU A 116 2.91 -13.09 9.68
C GLU A 116 3.65 -11.76 9.54
N LYS A 117 4.21 -11.49 8.35
CA LYS A 117 4.97 -10.28 8.05
C LYS A 117 4.16 -9.26 7.25
N VAL A 118 3.02 -9.66 6.70
CA VAL A 118 2.11 -8.79 5.96
C VAL A 118 1.04 -8.24 6.92
N PHE A 119 0.97 -6.93 7.02
CA PHE A 119 -0.17 -6.22 7.60
C PHE A 119 -1.32 -6.25 6.60
N LEU A 120 -2.26 -7.16 6.82
CA LEU A 120 -3.35 -7.46 5.88
C LEU A 120 -4.62 -6.67 6.22
N VAL A 121 -5.12 -5.95 5.22
CA VAL A 121 -6.32 -5.11 5.31
C VAL A 121 -7.39 -5.62 4.35
N THR A 122 -8.59 -5.88 4.86
CA THR A 122 -9.79 -6.09 4.02
C THR A 122 -10.94 -5.22 4.50
N LYS A 123 -12.00 -5.16 3.70
CA LYS A 123 -13.15 -4.28 3.93
C LYS A 123 -14.43 -4.99 3.59
N THR A 124 -15.51 -4.60 4.26
CA THR A 124 -16.87 -4.97 3.88
C THR A 124 -17.74 -3.76 3.60
N ALA A 125 -18.66 -3.91 2.63
CA ALA A 125 -19.63 -2.87 2.30
C ALA A 125 -20.78 -2.73 3.31
N SER A 126 -20.90 -3.65 4.28
CA SER A 126 -21.95 -3.61 5.29
C SER A 126 -21.49 -2.87 6.55
N SER A 127 -22.36 -2.02 7.10
CA SER A 127 -22.25 -1.48 8.47
C SER A 127 -23.27 -2.13 9.42
N ASN A 128 -24.01 -3.14 8.95
CA ASN A 128 -24.96 -3.89 9.78
C ASN A 128 -24.20 -4.89 10.66
N ALA A 129 -24.15 -4.62 11.97
CA ALA A 129 -23.44 -5.45 12.96
C ALA A 129 -23.83 -6.95 12.93
N HIS A 130 -25.06 -7.28 12.51
CA HIS A 130 -25.52 -8.67 12.40
C HIS A 130 -24.91 -9.44 11.22
N GLU A 131 -24.40 -8.75 10.20
CA GLU A 131 -23.80 -9.36 9.01
C GLU A 131 -22.27 -9.42 9.08
N LEU A 132 -21.65 -8.58 9.91
CA LEU A 132 -20.19 -8.37 9.91
C LEU A 132 -19.42 -9.66 10.19
N SER A 133 -19.91 -10.52 11.08
CA SER A 133 -19.26 -11.82 11.37
C SER A 133 -19.26 -12.75 10.15
N ASP A 134 -20.36 -12.85 9.43
CA ASP A 134 -20.46 -13.71 8.24
C ASP A 134 -19.60 -13.18 7.09
N LYS A 135 -19.56 -11.85 6.93
CA LYS A 135 -18.68 -11.18 5.95
C LYS A 135 -17.21 -11.40 6.28
N LEU A 136 -16.81 -11.24 7.55
CA LEU A 136 -15.46 -11.49 8.02
C LEU A 136 -15.06 -12.96 7.80
N ASN A 137 -15.91 -13.91 8.20
CA ASN A 137 -15.67 -15.35 8.02
C ASN A 137 -15.47 -15.70 6.54
N THR A 138 -16.29 -15.15 5.65
CA THR A 138 -16.15 -15.34 4.20
C THR A 138 -14.81 -14.79 3.70
N SER A 139 -14.39 -13.63 4.20
CA SER A 139 -13.12 -12.99 3.83
C SER A 139 -11.91 -13.81 4.29
N LEU A 140 -11.94 -14.29 5.54
CA LEU A 140 -10.92 -15.17 6.14
C LEU A 140 -10.76 -16.48 5.34
N GLN A 141 -11.89 -17.11 4.96
CA GLN A 141 -11.88 -18.31 4.11
C GLN A 141 -11.22 -18.05 2.75
N ARG A 142 -11.57 -16.94 2.08
CA ARG A 142 -10.99 -16.60 0.77
C ARG A 142 -9.49 -16.32 0.86
N MET A 143 -9.05 -15.60 1.88
CA MET A 143 -7.64 -15.26 2.10
C MET A 143 -6.84 -16.37 2.79
N ASN A 144 -7.46 -17.53 3.06
CA ASN A 144 -6.81 -18.69 3.68
C ASN A 144 -5.99 -18.31 4.94
N THR A 145 -6.60 -17.53 5.84
CA THR A 145 -5.97 -17.05 7.07
C THR A 145 -6.98 -17.02 8.21
N SER A 146 -6.51 -17.06 9.46
CA SER A 146 -7.35 -17.07 10.65
C SER A 146 -7.61 -15.69 11.26
N TYR A 147 -6.91 -14.65 10.80
CA TYR A 147 -7.03 -13.29 11.33
C TYR A 147 -6.79 -12.22 10.25
N ILE A 148 -7.32 -11.01 10.49
CA ILE A 148 -7.07 -9.80 9.69
C ILE A 148 -6.40 -8.75 10.57
N ASP A 149 -5.37 -8.06 10.07
CA ASP A 149 -4.68 -7.04 10.86
C ASP A 149 -5.51 -5.76 10.98
N MET A 150 -6.18 -5.35 9.90
CA MET A 150 -7.12 -4.23 9.91
C MET A 150 -8.40 -4.55 9.13
N TYR A 151 -9.55 -4.45 9.79
CA TYR A 151 -10.85 -4.63 9.16
C TYR A 151 -11.59 -3.31 9.02
N PHE A 152 -12.03 -2.98 7.81
CA PHE A 152 -12.73 -1.72 7.53
C PHE A 152 -14.19 -1.92 7.15
N ILE A 153 -15.04 -0.98 7.57
CA ILE A 153 -16.26 -0.64 6.85
C ILE A 153 -15.88 0.19 5.62
N HIS A 154 -16.30 -0.22 4.43
CA HIS A 154 -15.70 0.24 3.16
C HIS A 154 -16.12 1.66 2.74
N TYR A 155 -17.31 2.15 3.08
CA TYR A 155 -17.83 3.40 2.50
C TYR A 155 -18.51 4.31 3.51
N VAL A 156 -17.88 4.54 4.66
CA VAL A 156 -18.46 5.41 5.69
C VAL A 156 -18.58 6.84 5.17
N SER A 157 -19.82 7.33 5.13
CA SER A 157 -20.14 8.71 4.76
C SER A 157 -21.05 9.41 5.78
N ASP A 158 -21.61 8.65 6.72
CA ASP A 158 -22.37 9.14 7.86
C ASP A 158 -21.96 8.33 9.10
N ALA A 159 -20.98 8.84 9.85
CA ALA A 159 -20.46 8.16 11.04
C ALA A 159 -21.55 7.86 12.09
N SER A 160 -22.63 8.65 12.15
CA SER A 160 -23.72 8.40 13.11
C SER A 160 -24.54 7.15 12.78
N LYS A 161 -24.59 6.77 11.49
CA LYS A 161 -25.30 5.58 11.00
C LYS A 161 -24.39 4.38 10.83
N ASP A 162 -23.14 4.61 10.43
CA ASP A 162 -22.23 3.53 10.06
C ASP A 162 -21.33 3.09 11.23
N LEU A 163 -21.08 3.96 12.22
CA LEU A 163 -20.20 3.69 13.36
C LEU A 163 -20.99 3.69 14.68
N THR A 164 -22.03 2.84 14.72
CA THR A 164 -22.94 2.74 15.87
C THR A 164 -22.33 2.00 17.06
N SER A 165 -23.03 2.02 18.19
CA SER A 165 -22.68 1.22 19.37
C SER A 165 -22.66 -0.28 19.11
N GLU A 166 -23.55 -0.79 18.24
CA GLU A 166 -23.57 -2.20 17.84
C GLU A 166 -22.34 -2.58 17.02
N VAL A 167 -21.92 -1.70 16.10
CA VAL A 167 -20.68 -1.88 15.32
C VAL A 167 -19.46 -1.86 16.24
N LYS A 168 -19.42 -0.93 17.21
CA LYS A 168 -18.37 -0.89 18.24
C LYS A 168 -18.31 -2.22 19.01
N ALA A 169 -19.45 -2.68 19.53
CA ALA A 169 -19.52 -3.92 20.30
C ALA A 169 -19.09 -5.15 19.47
N TRP A 170 -19.47 -5.18 18.19
CA TRP A 170 -19.00 -6.20 17.26
C TRP A 170 -17.47 -6.15 17.08
N ALA A 171 -16.91 -4.96 16.85
CA ALA A 171 -15.47 -4.79 16.64
C ALA A 171 -14.66 -5.21 17.86
N GLU A 172 -15.09 -4.84 19.07
CA GLU A 172 -14.47 -5.26 20.33
C GLU A 172 -14.56 -6.78 20.52
N SER A 173 -15.69 -7.41 20.17
CA SER A 173 -15.84 -8.87 20.21
C SER A 173 -14.95 -9.58 19.19
N ALA A 174 -14.83 -9.05 17.97
CA ALA A 174 -13.99 -9.62 16.93
C ALA A 174 -12.49 -9.52 17.30
N LYS A 175 -12.10 -8.40 17.94
CA LYS A 175 -10.76 -8.20 18.50
C LYS A 175 -10.45 -9.18 19.63
N SER A 176 -11.37 -9.35 20.59
CA SER A 176 -11.14 -10.25 21.73
C SER A 176 -11.04 -11.73 21.32
N LYS A 177 -11.68 -12.10 20.20
CA LYS A 177 -11.55 -13.43 19.58
C LYS A 177 -10.28 -13.60 18.72
N GLY A 178 -9.51 -12.53 18.50
CA GLY A 178 -8.34 -12.52 17.62
C GLY A 178 -8.66 -12.64 16.13
N ALA A 179 -9.93 -12.49 15.73
CA ALA A 179 -10.34 -12.58 14.32
C ALA A 179 -9.94 -11.33 13.53
N ILE A 180 -9.88 -10.18 14.21
CA ILE A 180 -9.28 -8.93 13.71
C ILE A 180 -8.35 -8.36 14.78
N HIS A 181 -7.31 -7.62 14.41
CA HIS A 181 -6.46 -6.90 15.38
C HIS A 181 -6.89 -5.44 15.54
N LEU A 182 -7.16 -4.77 14.43
CA LEU A 182 -7.55 -3.37 14.37
C LEU A 182 -8.87 -3.22 13.58
N PHE A 183 -9.60 -2.17 13.91
CA PHE A 183 -10.86 -1.81 13.26
C PHE A 183 -10.84 -0.36 12.78
N GLY A 184 -11.51 -0.12 11.67
CA GLY A 184 -11.67 1.22 11.15
C GLY A 184 -12.64 1.32 9.98
N PHE A 185 -12.39 2.28 9.10
CA PHE A 185 -13.18 2.44 7.89
C PHE A 185 -12.41 3.12 6.76
N SER A 186 -12.93 2.98 5.55
CA SER A 186 -12.59 3.86 4.44
C SER A 186 -13.71 4.87 4.16
N ALA A 187 -13.32 6.10 3.82
CA ALA A 187 -14.22 7.18 3.45
C ALA A 187 -13.90 7.68 2.04
N HIS A 188 -14.94 7.81 1.22
CA HIS A 188 -14.84 8.21 -0.19
C HIS A 188 -15.57 9.52 -0.49
N LYS A 189 -16.50 9.91 0.40
CA LYS A 189 -17.31 11.14 0.34
C LYS A 189 -17.52 11.62 1.77
N ASN A 190 -17.80 12.92 1.94
CA ASN A 190 -18.01 13.52 3.26
C ASN A 190 -16.88 13.18 4.26
N MET A 191 -15.65 13.05 3.76
CA MET A 191 -14.55 12.39 4.47
C MET A 191 -14.15 13.21 5.70
N GLU A 192 -14.13 14.53 5.57
CA GLU A 192 -13.76 15.48 6.60
C GLU A 192 -14.68 15.33 7.81
N ASN A 193 -16.00 15.26 7.59
CA ASN A 193 -16.98 15.10 8.66
C ASN A 193 -16.91 13.70 9.29
N SER A 194 -16.79 12.64 8.48
CA SER A 194 -16.62 11.26 8.98
C SER A 194 -15.35 11.13 9.84
N MET A 195 -14.24 11.74 9.42
CA MET A 195 -12.97 11.75 10.15
C MET A 195 -13.06 12.55 11.45
N LEU A 196 -13.66 13.75 11.41
CA LEU A 196 -13.86 14.58 12.60
C LEU A 196 -14.78 13.91 13.63
N ALA A 197 -15.79 13.18 13.18
CA ALA A 197 -16.64 12.37 14.05
C ALA A 197 -15.85 11.21 14.66
N ALA A 198 -15.13 10.45 13.84
CA ALA A 198 -14.34 9.30 14.28
C ALA A 198 -13.24 9.66 15.28
N ALA A 199 -12.60 10.82 15.12
CA ALA A 199 -11.58 11.32 16.05
C ALA A 199 -12.08 11.49 17.50
N LYS A 200 -13.41 11.56 17.70
CA LYS A 200 -14.05 11.71 19.02
C LYS A 200 -14.50 10.38 19.62
N LEU A 201 -14.47 9.29 18.86
CA LEU A 201 -15.05 8.00 19.26
C LEU A 201 -14.15 7.19 20.20
N GLY A 202 -12.83 7.27 20.01
CA GLY A 202 -11.85 6.58 20.86
C GLY A 202 -11.72 5.05 20.65
N TRP A 203 -12.43 4.46 19.69
CA TRP A 203 -12.38 3.02 19.39
C TRP A 203 -12.06 2.69 17.92
N VAL A 204 -11.82 3.71 17.10
CA VAL A 204 -11.39 3.59 15.69
C VAL A 204 -9.87 3.65 15.65
N ASP A 205 -9.23 2.62 15.10
CA ASP A 205 -7.76 2.51 15.07
C ASP A 205 -7.16 3.10 13.79
N GLY A 206 -7.88 2.97 12.67
CA GLY A 206 -7.40 3.39 11.36
C GLY A 206 -8.47 3.95 10.45
N ILE A 207 -8.09 4.89 9.58
CA ILE A 207 -8.95 5.42 8.54
C ILE A 207 -8.20 5.43 7.22
N MET A 208 -8.84 4.92 6.18
CA MET A 208 -8.39 5.09 4.80
C MET A 208 -9.21 6.18 4.09
N MET A 209 -8.54 7.16 3.52
CA MET A 209 -9.21 8.31 2.88
C MET A 209 -8.62 8.63 1.52
N SER A 210 -9.43 9.23 0.66
CA SER A 210 -8.92 9.73 -0.63
C SER A 210 -7.95 10.87 -0.37
N TYR A 211 -6.74 10.77 -0.94
CA TYR A 211 -5.68 11.76 -0.74
C TYR A 211 -5.09 12.16 -2.07
N ASN A 212 -5.08 13.46 -2.34
CA ASN A 212 -4.31 14.06 -3.42
C ASN A 212 -4.15 15.56 -3.16
N TYR A 213 -3.26 16.18 -3.92
CA TYR A 213 -2.92 17.59 -3.78
C TYR A 213 -4.13 18.55 -3.87
N ARG A 214 -5.21 18.16 -4.57
CA ARG A 214 -6.44 18.99 -4.71
C ARG A 214 -7.35 18.92 -3.49
N LEU A 215 -7.35 17.79 -2.79
CA LEU A 215 -8.17 17.61 -1.59
C LEU A 215 -7.49 18.20 -0.36
N MET A 216 -6.16 18.07 -0.27
CA MET A 216 -5.41 18.42 0.93
C MET A 216 -5.16 19.92 1.11
N VAL A 217 -5.49 20.75 0.11
CA VAL A 217 -5.43 22.21 0.25
C VAL A 217 -6.61 22.78 1.05
N LYS A 218 -7.71 22.04 1.21
CA LYS A 218 -8.93 22.46 1.91
C LYS A 218 -8.70 22.51 3.41
N ASP A 219 -9.16 23.57 4.06
CA ASP A 219 -8.93 23.75 5.50
C ASP A 219 -9.76 22.75 6.33
N GLU A 220 -10.93 22.33 5.85
CA GLU A 220 -11.73 21.26 6.44
C GLU A 220 -10.93 19.94 6.49
N MET A 221 -10.27 19.62 5.39
CA MET A 221 -9.49 18.39 5.26
C MET A 221 -8.25 18.42 6.16
N LYS A 222 -7.54 19.57 6.23
CA LYS A 222 -6.42 19.75 7.18
C LYS A 222 -6.87 19.57 8.63
N ARG A 223 -7.99 20.22 9.01
CA ARG A 223 -8.57 20.07 10.36
C ARG A 223 -8.93 18.62 10.67
N ALA A 224 -9.48 17.89 9.72
CA ALA A 224 -9.84 16.48 9.88
C ALA A 224 -8.61 15.58 10.07
N VAL A 225 -7.56 15.76 9.25
CA VAL A 225 -6.28 15.03 9.39
C VAL A 225 -5.66 15.31 10.76
N ASP A 226 -5.58 16.59 11.17
CA ASP A 226 -5.01 16.98 12.45
C ASP A 226 -5.78 16.37 13.64
N ALA A 227 -7.11 16.34 13.56
CA ALA A 227 -7.95 15.73 14.59
C ALA A 227 -7.68 14.22 14.72
N CYS A 228 -7.63 13.49 13.61
CA CYS A 228 -7.33 12.06 13.60
C CYS A 228 -5.91 11.77 14.11
N ALA A 229 -4.91 12.57 13.70
CA ALA A 229 -3.53 12.43 14.16
C ALA A 229 -3.43 12.64 15.68
N LYS A 230 -4.08 13.69 16.23
CA LYS A 230 -4.13 13.95 17.68
C LYS A 230 -4.82 12.82 18.45
N ALA A 231 -5.91 12.28 17.89
CA ALA A 231 -6.61 11.11 18.43
C ALA A 231 -5.77 9.82 18.38
N GLY A 232 -4.68 9.80 17.60
CA GLY A 232 -3.81 8.63 17.45
C GLY A 232 -4.30 7.62 16.42
N ILE A 233 -5.20 8.03 15.51
CA ILE A 233 -5.73 7.18 14.45
C ILE A 233 -4.69 7.04 13.33
N GLY A 234 -4.42 5.82 12.89
CA GLY A 234 -3.57 5.57 11.72
C GLY A 234 -4.26 5.98 10.42
N LEU A 235 -3.57 6.73 9.56
CA LEU A 235 -4.12 7.24 8.30
C LEU A 235 -3.47 6.58 7.08
N THR A 236 -4.30 6.01 6.20
CA THR A 236 -3.88 5.39 4.93
C THR A 236 -4.43 6.15 3.74
N ALA A 237 -3.55 6.54 2.83
CA ALA A 237 -3.92 7.28 1.63
C ALA A 237 -4.31 6.36 0.47
N MET A 238 -5.50 6.56 -0.09
CA MET A 238 -5.92 5.96 -1.36
C MET A 238 -6.10 7.02 -2.46
N LYS A 239 -6.07 6.57 -3.72
CA LYS A 239 -6.21 7.43 -4.92
C LYS A 239 -5.12 8.52 -5.02
N THR A 240 -3.92 8.20 -4.55
CA THR A 240 -2.77 9.11 -4.41
C THR A 240 -2.26 9.69 -5.72
N GLN A 241 -2.45 8.99 -6.83
CA GLN A 241 -1.96 9.44 -8.15
C GLN A 241 -2.86 10.50 -8.81
N ALA A 242 -4.03 10.81 -8.24
CA ALA A 242 -4.98 11.76 -8.84
C ALA A 242 -5.30 11.45 -10.31
N THR A 243 -5.35 10.16 -10.69
CA THR A 243 -5.60 9.66 -12.06
C THR A 243 -6.71 8.60 -12.11
N PHE A 244 -7.42 8.36 -11.00
CA PHE A 244 -8.37 7.27 -10.94
C PHE A 244 -9.57 7.51 -11.89
N SER A 245 -9.88 6.50 -12.70
CA SER A 245 -10.88 6.47 -13.78
C SER A 245 -12.35 6.59 -13.34
N ALA A 246 -12.57 7.11 -12.13
CA ALA A 246 -13.88 7.53 -11.66
C ALA A 246 -13.81 9.03 -11.37
N ASN A 247 -14.23 9.84 -12.35
CA ASN A 247 -14.59 11.26 -12.19
C ASN A 247 -15.62 11.50 -11.05
N PHE A 248 -16.10 10.43 -10.39
CA PHE A 248 -17.06 10.42 -9.29
C PHE A 248 -16.53 10.91 -7.94
N TYR A 249 -15.21 10.94 -7.71
CA TYR A 249 -14.64 11.19 -6.36
C TYR A 249 -13.61 12.31 -6.28
N ALA A 250 -13.02 12.69 -7.40
CA ALA A 250 -12.14 13.85 -7.52
C ALA A 250 -12.28 14.39 -8.93
N SER A 251 -12.43 15.70 -9.07
CA SER A 251 -12.64 16.37 -10.35
C SER A 251 -11.29 16.64 -11.05
N ILE A 252 -10.54 15.56 -11.25
CA ILE A 252 -9.24 15.60 -11.92
C ILE A 252 -9.46 16.08 -13.37
N GLY A 253 -8.70 17.10 -13.79
CA GLY A 253 -8.82 17.68 -15.13
C GLY A 253 -9.98 18.67 -15.30
N SER A 254 -10.75 18.95 -14.25
CA SER A 254 -11.78 20.01 -14.28
C SER A 254 -11.23 21.36 -13.80
N GLU A 255 -11.73 22.43 -14.40
CA GLU A 255 -11.48 23.82 -14.01
C GLU A 255 -12.45 24.26 -12.91
N THR A 256 -12.33 23.67 -11.72
CA THR A 256 -13.08 24.14 -10.53
C THR A 256 -12.42 25.38 -9.92
N ASP A 257 -13.18 26.16 -9.14
CA ASP A 257 -12.64 27.29 -8.38
C ASP A 257 -11.44 26.89 -7.50
N ASP A 258 -11.51 25.70 -6.88
CA ASP A 258 -10.39 25.13 -6.13
C ASP A 258 -9.14 24.92 -7.02
N ALA A 259 -9.32 24.43 -8.25
CA ALA A 259 -8.24 24.20 -9.20
C ALA A 259 -7.60 25.51 -9.68
N LEU A 260 -8.44 26.52 -9.97
CA LEU A 260 -7.99 27.86 -10.37
C LEU A 260 -7.21 28.52 -9.23
N LYS A 261 -7.76 28.50 -8.00
CA LYS A 261 -7.08 29.05 -6.81
C LYS A 261 -5.74 28.37 -6.53
N MET A 262 -5.67 27.05 -6.69
CA MET A 262 -4.39 26.33 -6.57
C MET A 262 -3.38 26.78 -7.63
N THR A 263 -3.82 26.96 -8.86
CA THR A 263 -2.98 27.42 -9.97
C THR A 263 -2.50 28.85 -9.72
N GLU A 264 -3.39 29.76 -9.33
CA GLU A 264 -3.01 31.12 -8.94
C GLU A 264 -1.98 31.14 -7.80
N ASN A 265 -2.18 30.33 -6.76
CA ASN A 265 -1.24 30.25 -5.65
C ASN A 265 0.13 29.70 -6.07
N PHE A 266 0.17 28.78 -7.04
CA PHE A 266 1.42 28.29 -7.61
C PHE A 266 2.11 29.37 -8.45
N MET A 267 1.35 30.10 -9.27
CA MET A 267 1.87 31.16 -10.15
C MET A 267 2.30 32.44 -9.40
N LYS A 268 1.85 32.63 -8.15
CA LYS A 268 2.23 33.77 -7.28
C LYS A 268 3.62 33.61 -6.62
N LYS A 269 4.34 32.51 -6.89
CA LYS A 269 5.73 32.31 -6.48
C LYS A 269 6.69 32.64 -7.61
#